data_AF-A0A671M0G2-F1
#
_entry.id   AF-A0A671M0G2-F1
#
_cell.length_a   1.000
_cell.length_b   1.000
_cell.length_c   1.000
_cell.angle_alpha   90.00
_cell.angle_beta   90.00
_cell.angle_gamma   90.00
#
_symmetry.space_group_name_H-M   'P 1'
#
loop_
_entity.id
_entity.type
_entity.pdbx_description
1 polymer ?
#
loop_
_entity_poly.entity_id
_entity_poly.type
_entity_poly.pdbx_seq_one_letter_code
_entity_poly.pdbx_strand_id
1 'polypeptide(L)'
;MHPCFFRVFFHGFLLIFSVLCEAAAFNLDLEKPTVYNGPEGSYFGYSLDFYHPTQDGNAMSVLVGAPKANTSQPGIVEGGAVYYCPWPASDPDSCRQIPFDKANNRMIKVNGTREPLEFKSHQWFGATVRTHKGKVVACAPLYHWRTVKVSSEMDPVGTCYVAVQNFSAYAEYSPCRTNNPDPEGQGFCQAGFSVDFTKEGTLVVGGPGSFYWQGQVITAGVAEILNGYSLKTILRKVQGEKQTVAASDTYDDSYLGKRRVCVCMFTVCLSYVLYAELVAGVPRGAHNFGYQCVLFLSFVSHFYFTYDFFSQMASYFGYTVAVTDLNGDGLDDMLVGAPLYMDREFESKPREVGRVYLYLQEDVLLFSPSITLTGMHLFGRYGSAIAPLGDINQDGYLGKCSC
;
A
#
# COMPACT_ATOMS: atom_id res chain seq x y z
N MET A 1 -8.61 67.41 -48.24
CA MET A 1 -7.56 67.61 -47.21
C MET A 1 -7.70 66.52 -46.14
N HIS A 2 -6.68 66.39 -45.28
CA HIS A 2 -6.39 65.34 -44.28
C HIS A 2 -7.51 64.89 -43.29
N PRO A 3 -7.30 63.81 -42.50
CA PRO A 3 -8.35 62.87 -42.05
C PRO A 3 -8.57 62.89 -40.51
N CYS A 4 -9.20 61.88 -39.86
CA CYS A 4 -8.54 60.64 -39.42
C CYS A 4 -9.53 59.54 -38.95
N PHE A 5 -9.12 58.28 -39.21
CA PHE A 5 -9.23 57.01 -38.43
C PHE A 5 -10.11 56.89 -37.17
N PHE A 6 -10.57 55.70 -36.72
CA PHE A 6 -10.87 54.34 -37.26
C PHE A 6 -11.26 53.43 -36.06
N ARG A 7 -11.79 52.21 -36.30
CA ARG A 7 -12.06 51.08 -35.34
C ARG A 7 -13.39 51.12 -34.56
N VAL A 8 -14.08 49.97 -34.34
CA VAL A 8 -14.07 48.66 -35.03
C VAL A 8 -15.44 47.95 -34.84
N PHE A 9 -15.69 46.88 -35.61
CA PHE A 9 -16.97 46.16 -35.69
C PHE A 9 -17.30 45.20 -34.53
N PHE A 10 -18.60 44.87 -34.47
CA PHE A 10 -19.24 43.65 -33.94
C PHE A 10 -18.34 42.41 -33.71
N HIS A 11 -18.47 41.80 -32.52
CA HIS A 11 -18.72 40.38 -32.19
C HIS A 11 -18.50 40.19 -30.67
N GLY A 12 -19.05 39.20 -29.98
CA GLY A 12 -20.00 38.13 -30.36
C GLY A 12 -20.53 37.43 -29.09
N PHE A 13 -21.63 36.67 -29.20
CA PHE A 13 -22.27 36.02 -28.04
C PHE A 13 -21.50 34.76 -27.62
N LEU A 14 -20.52 34.91 -26.75
CA LEU A 14 -19.58 33.85 -26.38
C LEU A 14 -20.18 32.96 -25.27
N LEU A 15 -20.84 31.89 -25.68
CA LEU A 15 -21.29 30.80 -24.80
C LEU A 15 -20.08 30.17 -24.10
N ILE A 16 -19.91 30.45 -22.81
CA ILE A 16 -19.03 29.65 -21.94
C ILE A 16 -19.77 28.35 -21.64
N PHE A 17 -19.70 27.40 -22.58
CA PHE A 17 -20.00 26.01 -22.30
C PHE A 17 -18.91 25.50 -21.34
N SER A 18 -19.25 25.40 -20.06
CA SER A 18 -18.41 24.72 -19.07
C SER A 18 -18.37 23.23 -19.45
N VAL A 19 -17.31 22.84 -20.17
CA VAL A 19 -17.01 21.44 -20.43
C VAL A 19 -16.59 20.82 -19.11
N LEU A 20 -17.58 20.28 -18.38
CA LEU A 20 -17.35 19.25 -17.39
C LEU A 20 -16.83 18.03 -18.16
N CYS A 21 -15.51 17.97 -18.30
CA CYS A 21 -14.85 16.76 -18.75
C CYS A 21 -15.00 15.74 -17.62
N GLU A 22 -16.01 14.88 -17.71
CA GLU A 22 -16.06 13.67 -16.89
C GLU A 22 -14.84 12.84 -17.27
N ALA A 23 -13.80 12.88 -16.43
CA ALA A 23 -12.59 12.08 -16.54
C ALA A 23 -12.87 10.60 -16.19
N ALA A 24 -13.87 10.03 -16.85
CA ALA A 24 -14.03 8.59 -16.99
C ALA A 24 -12.93 8.06 -17.90
N ALA A 25 -12.44 6.85 -17.63
CA ALA A 25 -11.51 6.15 -18.52
C ALA A 25 -12.26 5.59 -19.75
N PHE A 26 -12.74 6.50 -20.60
CA PHE A 26 -13.63 6.24 -21.75
C PHE A 26 -12.98 5.38 -22.85
N ASN A 27 -11.67 5.15 -22.77
CA ASN A 27 -10.86 4.40 -23.72
C ASN A 27 -10.41 3.02 -23.19
N LEU A 28 -10.92 2.57 -22.04
CA LEU A 28 -10.79 1.17 -21.62
C LEU A 28 -11.72 0.27 -22.45
N ASP A 29 -11.19 -0.80 -23.04
CA ASP A 29 -11.99 -1.82 -23.74
C ASP A 29 -12.78 -2.66 -22.74
N LEU A 30 -14.07 -2.36 -22.61
CA LEU A 30 -15.03 -3.11 -21.78
C LEU A 30 -15.70 -4.26 -22.54
N GLU A 31 -15.50 -4.39 -23.86
CA GLU A 31 -16.04 -5.51 -24.66
C GLU A 31 -15.16 -6.76 -24.56
N LYS A 32 -13.83 -6.59 -24.51
CA LYS A 32 -12.84 -7.68 -24.59
C LYS A 32 -11.76 -7.62 -23.49
N PRO A 33 -12.13 -7.52 -22.20
CA PRO A 33 -11.16 -7.59 -21.11
C PRO A 33 -10.45 -8.95 -21.06
N THR A 34 -9.17 -8.96 -20.70
CA THR A 34 -8.45 -10.20 -20.37
C THR A 34 -8.86 -10.65 -18.96
N VAL A 35 -9.51 -11.81 -18.83
CA VAL A 35 -9.96 -12.37 -17.55
C VAL A 35 -9.04 -13.51 -17.13
N TYR A 36 -8.50 -13.40 -15.90
CA TYR A 36 -7.74 -14.46 -15.24
C TYR A 36 -8.56 -15.02 -14.09
N ASN A 37 -8.56 -16.35 -13.93
CA ASN A 37 -9.22 -17.02 -12.82
C ASN A 37 -8.21 -17.66 -11.85
N GLY A 38 -8.67 -17.97 -10.65
CA GLY A 38 -7.92 -18.72 -9.65
C GLY A 38 -8.84 -19.58 -8.79
N PRO A 39 -8.30 -20.41 -7.89
CA PRO A 39 -9.09 -21.40 -7.15
C PRO A 39 -10.19 -20.75 -6.29
N GLU A 40 -11.36 -21.38 -6.25
CA GLU A 40 -12.49 -20.92 -5.43
C GLU A 40 -12.08 -20.76 -3.95
N GLY A 41 -12.61 -19.73 -3.29
CA GLY A 41 -12.30 -19.42 -1.89
C GLY A 41 -10.88 -18.86 -1.61
N SER A 42 -9.94 -18.95 -2.55
CA SER A 42 -8.53 -18.57 -2.33
C SER A 42 -8.26 -17.05 -2.19
N TYR A 43 -9.28 -16.23 -2.42
CA TYR A 43 -9.19 -14.77 -2.54
C TYR A 43 -8.21 -14.31 -3.64
N PHE A 44 -8.13 -15.07 -4.75
CA PHE A 44 -7.41 -14.64 -5.95
C PHE A 44 -7.91 -13.27 -6.43
N GLY A 45 -6.97 -12.33 -6.61
CA GLY A 45 -7.27 -10.93 -6.95
C GLY A 45 -7.24 -9.98 -5.75
N TYR A 46 -7.00 -10.46 -4.53
CA TYR A 46 -6.92 -9.62 -3.32
C TYR A 46 -5.81 -8.57 -3.40
N SER A 47 -4.69 -8.90 -4.05
CA SER A 47 -3.69 -7.91 -4.45
C SER A 47 -3.20 -8.19 -5.87
N LEU A 48 -2.82 -7.13 -6.57
CA LEU A 48 -2.44 -7.13 -7.98
C LEU A 48 -1.23 -6.22 -8.17
N ASP A 49 -0.33 -6.60 -9.08
CA ASP A 49 0.70 -5.71 -9.63
C ASP A 49 1.16 -6.21 -11.02
N PHE A 50 1.72 -5.31 -11.84
CA PHE A 50 2.36 -5.66 -13.09
C PHE A 50 3.78 -6.17 -12.86
N TYR A 51 4.24 -7.08 -13.73
CA TYR A 51 5.61 -7.61 -13.70
C TYR A 51 6.25 -7.57 -15.08
N HIS A 52 7.44 -6.96 -15.13
CA HIS A 52 8.31 -6.92 -16.29
C HIS A 52 9.64 -7.63 -15.92
N PRO A 53 9.93 -8.85 -16.43
CA PRO A 53 11.08 -9.64 -15.97
C PRO A 53 12.44 -9.05 -16.33
N THR A 54 12.50 -8.33 -17.45
CA THR A 54 13.72 -7.83 -18.12
C THR A 54 13.38 -6.56 -18.89
N GLN A 55 14.18 -5.49 -18.77
CA GLN A 55 13.84 -4.23 -19.45
C GLN A 55 13.90 -4.34 -20.99
N ASP A 56 14.66 -5.30 -21.53
CA ASP A 56 14.90 -5.47 -22.97
C ASP A 56 13.87 -6.34 -23.70
N GLY A 57 12.85 -6.87 -23.02
CA GLY A 57 11.91 -7.85 -23.58
C GLY A 57 10.45 -7.50 -23.33
N ASN A 58 9.69 -7.23 -24.39
CA ASN A 58 8.29 -6.74 -24.40
C ASN A 58 7.23 -7.65 -23.72
N ALA A 59 7.63 -8.66 -22.94
CA ALA A 59 6.73 -9.61 -22.30
C ALA A 59 6.30 -9.11 -20.90
N MET A 60 5.18 -8.37 -20.86
CA MET A 60 4.50 -8.04 -19.61
C MET A 60 3.81 -9.27 -19.01
N SER A 61 3.54 -9.23 -17.70
CA SER A 61 2.75 -10.23 -16.98
C SER A 61 2.06 -9.56 -15.79
N VAL A 62 1.04 -10.22 -15.23
CA VAL A 62 0.35 -9.77 -14.01
C VAL A 62 0.70 -10.72 -12.88
N LEU A 63 0.98 -10.19 -11.69
CA LEU A 63 1.09 -10.98 -10.47
C LEU A 63 -0.19 -10.84 -9.66
N VAL A 64 -0.73 -11.96 -9.20
CA VAL A 64 -2.01 -12.01 -8.49
C VAL A 64 -1.83 -12.67 -7.12
N GLY A 65 -2.07 -11.90 -6.06
CA GLY A 65 -2.14 -12.38 -4.70
C GLY A 65 -3.44 -13.14 -4.41
N ALA A 66 -3.30 -14.25 -3.69
CA ALA A 66 -4.40 -15.13 -3.27
C ALA A 66 -4.15 -15.60 -1.83
N PRO A 67 -4.43 -14.76 -0.80
CA PRO A 67 -4.00 -15.01 0.58
C PRO A 67 -4.60 -16.24 1.25
N LYS A 68 -5.67 -16.84 0.70
CA LYS A 68 -6.25 -18.10 1.18
C LYS A 68 -5.94 -19.32 0.29
N ALA A 69 -5.10 -19.17 -0.72
CA ALA A 69 -4.73 -20.31 -1.57
C ALA A 69 -4.04 -21.43 -0.74
N ASN A 70 -4.40 -22.68 -1.05
CA ASN A 70 -3.61 -23.83 -0.60
C ASN A 70 -2.35 -23.96 -1.46
N THR A 71 -1.26 -24.39 -0.83
CA THR A 71 0.07 -24.51 -1.43
C THR A 71 0.57 -25.96 -1.37
N SER A 72 1.74 -26.22 -1.92
CA SER A 72 2.43 -27.53 -1.77
C SER A 72 3.22 -27.67 -0.46
N GLN A 73 3.05 -26.77 0.51
CA GLN A 73 3.74 -26.84 1.80
C GLN A 73 3.13 -27.94 2.69
N PRO A 74 3.90 -28.96 3.11
CA PRO A 74 3.34 -30.12 3.81
C PRO A 74 2.87 -29.74 5.21
N GLY A 75 1.59 -29.95 5.49
CA GLY A 75 0.96 -29.66 6.80
C GLY A 75 0.49 -28.22 7.00
N ILE A 76 0.52 -27.39 5.94
CA ILE A 76 0.04 -26.00 5.98
C ILE A 76 -1.34 -25.91 5.30
N VAL A 77 -2.26 -25.14 5.88
CA VAL A 77 -3.65 -24.94 5.39
C VAL A 77 -3.86 -23.45 5.11
N GLU A 78 -4.42 -23.10 3.95
CA GLU A 78 -4.61 -21.70 3.50
C GLU A 78 -3.33 -20.85 3.71
N GLY A 79 -2.17 -21.39 3.33
CA GLY A 79 -0.89 -20.69 3.48
C GLY A 79 -0.79 -19.41 2.65
N GLY A 80 -1.63 -19.26 1.64
CA GLY A 80 -1.61 -18.16 0.68
C GLY A 80 -0.58 -18.36 -0.44
N ALA A 81 -0.85 -17.80 -1.60
CA ALA A 81 0.03 -17.89 -2.77
C ALA A 81 0.02 -16.59 -3.58
N VAL A 82 1.04 -16.44 -4.43
CA VAL A 82 1.06 -15.46 -5.51
C VAL A 82 1.18 -16.22 -6.83
N TYR A 83 0.36 -15.83 -7.80
CA TYR A 83 0.32 -16.40 -9.14
C TYR A 83 1.04 -15.47 -10.13
N TYR A 84 1.77 -16.07 -11.06
CA TYR A 84 2.30 -15.43 -12.27
C TYR A 84 1.31 -15.70 -13.41
N CYS A 85 0.71 -14.66 -13.97
CA CYS A 85 -0.22 -14.74 -15.09
C CYS A 85 0.43 -14.08 -16.33
N PRO A 86 0.77 -14.84 -17.38
CA PRO A 86 1.41 -14.28 -18.58
C PRO A 86 0.41 -13.42 -19.38
N TRP A 87 0.88 -12.31 -19.95
CA TRP A 87 0.08 -11.46 -20.85
C TRP A 87 0.69 -11.42 -22.27
N PRO A 88 -0.12 -11.52 -23.34
CA PRO A 88 -1.55 -11.83 -23.35
C PRO A 88 -1.84 -13.24 -22.81
N ALA A 89 -3.01 -13.42 -22.22
CA ALA A 89 -3.43 -14.73 -21.70
C ALA A 89 -3.55 -15.74 -22.85
N SER A 90 -2.78 -16.82 -22.77
CA SER A 90 -2.88 -17.95 -23.70
C SER A 90 -4.05 -18.88 -23.37
N ASP A 91 -4.49 -18.87 -22.10
CA ASP A 91 -5.55 -19.68 -21.52
C ASP A 91 -6.04 -18.98 -20.23
N PRO A 92 -7.34 -18.97 -19.89
CA PRO A 92 -7.84 -18.47 -18.60
C PRO A 92 -7.14 -19.06 -17.37
N ASP A 93 -6.70 -20.32 -17.43
CA ASP A 93 -5.98 -21.04 -16.36
C ASP A 93 -4.44 -20.93 -16.48
N SER A 94 -3.93 -20.02 -17.32
CA SER A 94 -2.47 -19.81 -17.52
C SER A 94 -1.71 -19.27 -16.29
N CYS A 95 -2.41 -18.94 -15.22
CA CYS A 95 -1.84 -18.43 -13.96
C CYS A 95 -1.17 -19.55 -13.13
N ARG A 96 0.15 -19.49 -12.96
CA ARG A 96 0.96 -20.48 -12.22
C ARG A 96 1.42 -19.96 -10.84
N GLN A 97 1.31 -20.77 -9.79
CA GLN A 97 1.83 -20.40 -8.45
C GLN A 97 3.36 -20.16 -8.49
N ILE A 98 3.82 -19.09 -7.84
CA ILE A 98 5.24 -18.76 -7.67
C ILE A 98 5.77 -19.44 -6.40
N PRO A 99 6.83 -20.27 -6.49
CA PRO A 99 7.29 -21.10 -5.38
C PRO A 99 8.24 -20.35 -4.41
N PHE A 100 7.74 -19.33 -3.70
CA PHE A 100 8.54 -18.58 -2.71
C PHE A 100 9.01 -19.42 -1.52
N ASP A 101 8.11 -20.20 -0.91
CA ASP A 101 8.43 -21.18 0.13
C ASP A 101 7.69 -22.50 -0.12
N LYS A 102 8.37 -23.62 0.12
CA LYS A 102 7.83 -24.99 0.06
C LYS A 102 8.02 -25.76 1.37
N ALA A 103 8.66 -25.16 2.36
CA ALA A 103 8.92 -25.80 3.65
C ALA A 103 7.68 -25.76 4.55
N ASN A 104 7.56 -26.78 5.40
CA ASN A 104 6.71 -26.75 6.59
C ASN A 104 7.19 -25.63 7.55
N ASN A 105 6.46 -25.45 8.65
CA ASN A 105 6.91 -24.71 9.82
C ASN A 105 8.29 -25.21 10.28
N ARG A 106 9.24 -24.29 10.48
CA ARG A 106 10.48 -24.51 11.24
C ARG A 106 10.12 -25.03 12.64
N MET A 107 10.93 -25.96 13.16
CA MET A 107 10.71 -26.63 14.44
C MET A 107 11.86 -26.34 15.40
N ILE A 108 11.54 -26.00 16.65
CA ILE A 108 12.48 -25.82 17.76
C ILE A 108 12.48 -27.05 18.67
N LYS A 109 13.52 -27.22 19.50
CA LYS A 109 13.48 -28.12 20.65
C LYS A 109 13.33 -27.31 21.93
N VAL A 110 12.24 -27.53 22.66
CA VAL A 110 11.95 -26.92 23.97
C VAL A 110 11.76 -28.05 24.98
N ASN A 111 12.54 -28.06 26.06
CA ASN A 111 12.50 -29.07 27.12
C ASN A 111 12.56 -30.54 26.63
N GLY A 112 13.19 -30.78 25.47
CA GLY A 112 13.28 -32.09 24.81
C GLY A 112 12.22 -32.35 23.73
N THR A 113 11.04 -31.74 23.84
CA THR A 113 9.95 -31.79 22.87
C THR A 113 10.30 -31.03 21.59
N ARG A 114 9.80 -31.49 20.43
CA ARG A 114 9.87 -30.72 19.18
C ARG A 114 8.58 -29.92 19.00
N GLU A 115 8.68 -28.60 19.06
CA GLU A 115 7.54 -27.68 18.90
C GLU A 115 7.66 -26.87 17.59
N PRO A 116 6.54 -26.49 16.96
CA PRO A 116 6.55 -25.52 15.87
C PRO A 116 7.08 -24.18 16.37
N LEU A 117 7.98 -23.56 15.62
CA LEU A 117 8.58 -22.26 15.92
C LEU A 117 7.92 -21.12 15.12
N GLU A 118 7.23 -21.46 14.04
CA GLU A 118 6.45 -20.56 13.20
C GLU A 118 5.14 -21.25 12.79
N PHE A 119 4.13 -20.47 12.41
CA PHE A 119 2.83 -21.00 11.99
C PHE A 119 2.41 -20.33 10.67
N LYS A 120 2.52 -21.08 9.57
CA LYS A 120 2.22 -20.61 8.21
C LYS A 120 0.77 -20.84 7.79
N SER A 121 -0.02 -21.61 8.54
CA SER A 121 -1.44 -21.84 8.20
C SER A 121 -2.25 -20.57 8.41
N HIS A 122 -3.10 -20.22 7.45
CA HIS A 122 -3.88 -18.96 7.43
C HIS A 122 -3.03 -17.68 7.56
N GLN A 123 -1.75 -17.71 7.18
CA GLN A 123 -0.83 -16.56 7.31
C GLN A 123 -1.11 -15.39 6.34
N TRP A 124 -2.01 -15.59 5.37
CA TRP A 124 -2.36 -14.62 4.32
C TRP A 124 -1.20 -14.22 3.38
N PHE A 125 -0.37 -15.18 2.94
CA PHE A 125 0.70 -14.89 1.98
C PHE A 125 0.15 -14.46 0.62
N GLY A 126 0.57 -13.29 0.13
CA GLY A 126 -0.01 -12.65 -1.05
C GLY A 126 -1.17 -11.71 -0.73
N ALA A 127 -1.40 -11.35 0.54
CA ALA A 127 -2.27 -10.22 0.89
C ALA A 127 -1.73 -8.88 0.36
N THR A 128 -0.40 -8.76 0.25
CA THR A 128 0.27 -7.69 -0.48
C THR A 128 1.27 -8.29 -1.48
N VAL A 129 1.33 -7.71 -2.67
CA VAL A 129 2.28 -8.02 -3.75
C VAL A 129 2.70 -6.70 -4.39
N ARG A 130 4.02 -6.50 -4.56
CA ARG A 130 4.60 -5.35 -5.27
C ARG A 130 5.80 -5.75 -6.11
N THR A 131 6.08 -5.03 -7.18
CA THR A 131 7.26 -5.23 -8.04
C THR A 131 8.01 -3.92 -8.29
N HIS A 132 9.30 -4.04 -8.61
CA HIS A 132 10.12 -2.90 -9.04
C HIS A 132 11.29 -3.38 -9.90
N LYS A 133 11.28 -3.08 -11.20
CA LYS A 133 12.39 -3.35 -12.13
C LYS A 133 12.89 -4.81 -12.03
N GLY A 134 11.96 -5.78 -12.12
CA GLY A 134 12.24 -7.22 -12.05
C GLY A 134 12.40 -7.80 -10.63
N LYS A 135 12.49 -6.96 -9.58
CA LYS A 135 12.32 -7.36 -8.17
C LYS A 135 10.85 -7.58 -7.87
N VAL A 136 10.51 -8.50 -6.96
CA VAL A 136 9.16 -8.75 -6.46
C VAL A 136 9.20 -8.89 -4.95
N VAL A 137 8.19 -8.41 -4.25
CA VAL A 137 7.93 -8.69 -2.83
C VAL A 137 6.49 -9.15 -2.66
N ALA A 138 6.30 -10.14 -1.80
CA ALA A 138 4.98 -10.63 -1.39
C ALA A 138 5.00 -10.92 0.11
N CYS A 139 3.92 -10.63 0.84
CA CYS A 139 3.90 -10.75 2.30
C CYS A 139 2.70 -11.50 2.85
N ALA A 140 2.90 -12.00 4.07
CA ALA A 140 1.97 -12.72 4.93
C ALA A 140 1.80 -11.93 6.24
N PRO A 141 0.85 -10.97 6.31
CA PRO A 141 0.69 -10.12 7.49
C PRO A 141 0.22 -10.88 8.74
N LEU A 142 -0.43 -12.04 8.54
CA LEU A 142 -0.90 -12.93 9.60
C LEU A 142 0.05 -14.12 9.83
N TYR A 143 1.31 -14.05 9.36
CA TYR A 143 2.34 -15.00 9.77
C TYR A 143 2.58 -14.88 11.27
N HIS A 144 2.38 -15.99 12.00
CA HIS A 144 2.58 -16.05 13.44
C HIS A 144 3.92 -16.72 13.78
N TRP A 145 4.57 -16.20 14.81
CA TRP A 145 5.85 -16.65 15.35
C TRP A 145 5.68 -17.16 16.77
N ARG A 146 6.28 -18.32 17.11
CA ARG A 146 6.39 -18.73 18.52
C ARG A 146 7.55 -17.97 19.12
N THR A 147 7.30 -17.23 20.21
CA THR A 147 8.40 -16.56 20.93
C THR A 147 9.49 -17.55 21.37
N VAL A 148 10.70 -17.02 21.57
CA VAL A 148 11.79 -17.74 22.27
C VAL A 148 11.65 -17.60 23.81
N LYS A 149 10.50 -17.13 24.31
CA LYS A 149 10.17 -17.11 25.73
C LYS A 149 9.76 -18.51 26.21
N VAL A 150 9.63 -18.63 27.53
CA VAL A 150 9.15 -19.84 28.21
C VAL A 150 7.66 -20.07 27.94
N SER A 151 6.88 -19.00 27.80
CA SER A 151 5.49 -19.05 27.34
C SER A 151 5.40 -19.38 25.85
N SER A 152 4.40 -20.19 25.48
CA SER A 152 4.12 -20.60 24.09
C SER A 152 3.19 -19.61 23.38
N GLU A 153 3.50 -18.32 23.48
CA GLU A 153 2.77 -17.24 22.80
C GLU A 153 3.03 -17.30 21.28
N MET A 154 2.02 -16.89 20.51
CA MET A 154 2.01 -16.89 19.05
C MET A 154 1.73 -15.45 18.57
N ASP A 155 2.77 -14.74 18.16
CA ASP A 155 2.66 -13.31 17.85
C ASP A 155 2.57 -13.10 16.32
N PRO A 156 1.60 -12.31 15.82
CA PRO A 156 1.46 -12.04 14.39
C PRO A 156 2.48 -10.99 13.92
N VAL A 157 3.77 -11.32 13.97
CA VAL A 157 4.88 -10.42 13.58
C VAL A 157 4.85 -10.04 12.10
N GLY A 158 4.23 -10.87 11.26
CA GLY A 158 4.23 -10.76 9.79
C GLY A 158 5.56 -11.13 9.14
N THR A 159 5.55 -11.56 7.88
CA THR A 159 6.76 -11.82 7.10
C THR A 159 6.56 -11.49 5.62
N CYS A 160 7.63 -11.04 4.97
CA CYS A 160 7.71 -10.82 3.53
C CYS A 160 8.74 -11.75 2.89
N TYR A 161 8.50 -12.13 1.64
CA TYR A 161 9.50 -12.79 0.80
C TYR A 161 9.81 -11.86 -0.37
N VAL A 162 11.09 -11.51 -0.51
CA VAL A 162 11.62 -10.72 -1.64
C VAL A 162 12.26 -11.68 -2.63
N ALA A 163 11.82 -11.65 -3.89
CA ALA A 163 12.38 -12.43 -4.99
C ALA A 163 13.01 -11.53 -6.05
N VAL A 164 14.07 -12.02 -6.69
CA VAL A 164 14.79 -11.36 -7.78
C VAL A 164 15.16 -12.41 -8.86
N GLN A 165 15.78 -11.96 -9.96
CA GLN A 165 16.30 -12.84 -11.02
C GLN A 165 15.22 -13.79 -11.59
N ASN A 166 14.02 -13.27 -11.87
CA ASN A 166 12.86 -14.06 -12.34
C ASN A 166 12.56 -15.27 -11.42
N PHE A 167 12.49 -14.99 -10.11
CA PHE A 167 12.15 -15.93 -9.03
C PHE A 167 13.19 -17.04 -8.77
N SER A 168 14.39 -16.99 -9.36
CA SER A 168 15.46 -17.97 -9.08
C SER A 168 16.14 -17.77 -7.72
N ALA A 169 16.12 -16.55 -7.18
CA ALA A 169 16.70 -16.20 -5.89
C ALA A 169 15.69 -15.43 -5.04
N TYR A 170 15.58 -15.78 -3.76
CA TYR A 170 14.66 -15.17 -2.81
C TYR A 170 15.24 -15.10 -1.40
N ALA A 171 14.74 -14.16 -0.60
CA ALA A 171 15.05 -14.04 0.82
C ALA A 171 13.79 -13.72 1.64
N GLU A 172 13.72 -14.29 2.83
CA GLU A 172 12.74 -13.91 3.85
C GLU A 172 13.17 -12.61 4.54
N TYR A 173 12.21 -11.70 4.71
CA TYR A 173 12.35 -10.44 5.42
C TYR A 173 11.18 -10.26 6.40
N SER A 174 11.46 -10.47 7.69
CA SER A 174 10.52 -10.26 8.80
C SER A 174 11.20 -9.36 9.84
N PRO A 175 11.19 -8.02 9.64
CA PRO A 175 11.95 -7.09 10.48
C PRO A 175 11.39 -6.92 11.89
N CYS A 176 10.10 -7.25 12.08
CA CYS A 176 9.44 -7.25 13.38
C CYS A 176 9.61 -8.54 14.19
N ARG A 177 10.17 -9.62 13.59
CA ARG A 177 10.51 -10.86 14.31
C ARG A 177 11.80 -10.66 15.11
N THR A 178 11.69 -10.01 16.26
CA THR A 178 12.80 -9.63 17.14
C THR A 178 12.73 -10.33 18.51
N ASN A 179 13.60 -9.93 19.44
CA ASN A 179 13.59 -10.41 20.82
C ASN A 179 12.58 -9.68 21.73
N ASN A 180 11.79 -8.73 21.20
CA ASN A 180 10.77 -8.00 21.96
C ASN A 180 9.36 -8.30 21.43
N PRO A 181 8.79 -9.48 21.75
CA PRO A 181 7.51 -9.95 21.22
C PRO A 181 6.29 -9.37 21.95
N ASP A 182 6.49 -8.63 23.04
CA ASP A 182 5.38 -8.05 23.79
C ASP A 182 4.62 -7.00 22.95
N PRO A 183 3.37 -6.65 23.30
CA PRO A 183 2.63 -5.53 22.69
C PRO A 183 3.39 -4.20 22.75
N GLU A 184 4.18 -3.97 23.81
CA GLU A 184 5.16 -2.89 23.98
C GLU A 184 6.25 -2.88 22.89
N GLY A 185 6.39 -3.96 22.13
CA GLY A 185 7.42 -4.21 21.14
C GLY A 185 6.85 -4.40 19.74
N GLN A 186 7.16 -5.56 19.14
CA GLN A 186 6.91 -5.83 17.72
C GLN A 186 6.19 -7.16 17.46
N GLY A 187 5.75 -7.88 18.50
CA GLY A 187 5.05 -9.16 18.33
C GLY A 187 3.77 -9.05 17.49
N PHE A 188 3.00 -7.99 17.72
CA PHE A 188 1.74 -7.73 17.01
C PHE A 188 1.91 -6.89 15.73
N CYS A 189 3.15 -6.66 15.28
CA CYS A 189 3.50 -5.75 14.19
C CYS A 189 2.74 -5.98 12.87
N GLN A 190 2.48 -7.23 12.48
CA GLN A 190 1.88 -7.60 11.19
C GLN A 190 2.67 -7.03 9.99
N ALA A 191 4.01 -7.11 10.04
CA ALA A 191 4.89 -6.60 8.98
C ALA A 191 4.51 -7.14 7.60
N GLY A 192 4.29 -6.21 6.65
CA GLY A 192 3.87 -6.52 5.28
C GLY A 192 2.39 -6.29 5.01
N PHE A 193 1.63 -5.82 6.02
CA PHE A 193 0.23 -5.41 5.88
C PHE A 193 0.01 -4.32 4.81
N SER A 194 1.01 -3.45 4.62
CA SER A 194 1.15 -2.59 3.45
C SER A 194 2.62 -2.50 3.04
N VAL A 195 2.90 -2.49 1.74
CA VAL A 195 4.26 -2.50 1.19
C VAL A 195 4.31 -1.67 -0.08
N ASP A 196 5.44 -1.00 -0.33
CA ASP A 196 5.77 -0.42 -1.63
C ASP A 196 7.29 -0.35 -1.89
N PHE A 197 7.71 0.05 -3.09
CA PHE A 197 9.10 0.31 -3.46
C PHE A 197 9.35 1.80 -3.73
N THR A 198 10.50 2.31 -3.29
CA THR A 198 10.93 3.67 -3.63
C THR A 198 11.33 3.78 -5.11
N LYS A 199 11.45 5.00 -5.68
CA LYS A 199 11.84 5.23 -7.09
C LYS A 199 13.24 4.62 -7.40
N GLU A 200 14.11 4.49 -6.39
CA GLU A 200 15.42 3.80 -6.40
C GLU A 200 15.31 2.27 -6.24
N GLY A 201 14.18 1.78 -5.70
CA GLY A 201 13.92 0.36 -5.42
C GLY A 201 14.42 -0.12 -4.07
N THR A 202 14.38 0.77 -3.06
CA THR A 202 14.42 0.40 -1.64
C THR A 202 13.05 -0.15 -1.25
N LEU A 203 12.99 -1.20 -0.43
CA LEU A 203 11.73 -1.76 0.05
C LEU A 203 11.21 -0.93 1.24
N VAL A 204 9.91 -0.67 1.24
CA VAL A 204 9.21 -0.05 2.38
C VAL A 204 8.11 -1.00 2.89
N VAL A 205 8.08 -1.24 4.20
CA VAL A 205 7.16 -2.16 4.87
C VAL A 205 6.44 -1.43 6.00
N GLY A 206 5.11 -1.45 5.97
CA GLY A 206 4.26 -1.06 7.09
C GLY A 206 3.89 -2.25 7.97
N GLY A 207 3.80 -1.99 9.27
CA GLY A 207 3.33 -2.93 10.29
C GLY A 207 2.46 -2.19 11.33
N PRO A 208 1.12 -2.30 11.28
CA PRO A 208 0.23 -1.45 12.06
C PRO A 208 0.20 -1.74 13.57
N GLY A 209 0.62 -2.93 14.01
CA GLY A 209 0.46 -3.34 15.41
C GLY A 209 1.70 -3.27 16.31
N SER A 210 2.81 -2.67 15.85
CA SER A 210 3.96 -2.41 16.73
C SER A 210 3.59 -1.35 17.78
N PHE A 211 4.20 -1.50 18.96
CA PHE A 211 4.11 -0.58 20.11
C PHE A 211 2.64 -0.22 20.44
N TYR A 212 1.86 -1.16 21.00
CA TYR A 212 0.44 -0.98 21.34
C TYR A 212 -0.41 -0.34 20.21
N TRP A 213 -0.24 -0.82 18.97
CA TRP A 213 -0.94 -0.29 17.79
C TRP A 213 -0.70 1.22 17.53
N GLN A 214 0.47 1.72 17.91
CA GLN A 214 1.02 2.96 17.38
C GLN A 214 1.38 2.82 15.89
N GLY A 215 1.85 1.63 15.49
CA GLY A 215 2.28 1.31 14.13
C GLY A 215 3.75 1.57 13.85
N GLN A 216 4.27 0.95 12.78
CA GLN A 216 5.66 1.05 12.36
C GLN A 216 5.82 1.12 10.85
N VAL A 217 6.77 1.95 10.39
CA VAL A 217 7.22 1.97 9.00
C VAL A 217 8.72 1.68 8.97
N ILE A 218 9.12 0.75 8.11
CA ILE A 218 10.44 0.15 8.04
C ILE A 218 10.95 0.21 6.60
N THR A 219 12.21 0.60 6.40
CA THR A 219 12.86 0.64 5.09
C THR A 219 14.15 -0.16 5.08
N ALA A 220 14.36 -0.94 4.02
CA ALA A 220 15.59 -1.71 3.80
C ALA A 220 15.90 -1.88 2.31
N GLY A 221 17.18 -1.87 1.96
CA GLY A 221 17.61 -2.12 0.59
C GLY A 221 17.51 -3.60 0.22
N VAL A 222 17.09 -3.89 -1.02
CA VAL A 222 16.86 -5.28 -1.48
C VAL A 222 18.16 -6.08 -1.57
N ALA A 223 19.29 -5.45 -1.87
CA ALA A 223 20.59 -6.12 -1.89
C ALA A 223 21.01 -6.56 -0.49
N GLU A 224 20.74 -5.74 0.52
CA GLU A 224 21.02 -5.96 1.94
C GLU A 224 20.08 -7.04 2.52
N ILE A 225 18.81 -7.08 2.09
CA ILE A 225 17.87 -8.17 2.41
C ILE A 225 18.38 -9.51 1.85
N LEU A 226 18.95 -9.55 0.64
CA LEU A 226 19.52 -10.78 0.07
C LEU A 226 20.89 -11.15 0.70
N ASN A 227 21.72 -10.16 1.00
CA ASN A 227 23.10 -10.38 1.47
C ASN A 227 23.17 -11.05 2.85
N GLY A 228 23.73 -12.26 2.90
CA GLY A 228 23.81 -13.05 4.12
C GLY A 228 22.47 -13.66 4.57
N TYR A 229 21.47 -13.76 3.68
CA TYR A 229 20.26 -14.53 3.98
C TYR A 229 20.59 -16.00 4.24
N SER A 230 19.98 -16.57 5.29
CA SER A 230 20.18 -17.95 5.71
C SER A 230 18.97 -18.46 6.47
N LEU A 231 18.41 -19.60 6.05
CA LEU A 231 17.28 -20.27 6.71
C LEU A 231 17.55 -20.64 8.18
N LYS A 232 18.82 -20.67 8.61
CA LYS A 232 19.23 -20.93 10.00
C LYS A 232 19.21 -19.67 10.88
N THR A 233 19.32 -18.48 10.30
CA THR A 233 19.44 -17.21 11.03
C THR A 233 18.07 -16.53 11.09
N ILE A 234 17.24 -17.01 12.02
CA ILE A 234 15.81 -16.72 12.06
C ILE A 234 15.52 -15.30 12.56
N LEU A 235 16.24 -14.87 13.60
CA LEU A 235 16.31 -13.48 14.05
C LEU A 235 17.46 -12.80 13.30
N ARG A 236 17.15 -11.82 12.44
CA ARG A 236 18.12 -11.15 11.58
C ARG A 236 17.79 -9.68 11.45
N LYS A 237 18.71 -8.81 11.89
CA LYS A 237 18.68 -7.38 11.58
C LYS A 237 19.38 -7.13 10.25
N VAL A 238 18.74 -6.39 9.35
CA VAL A 238 19.35 -6.03 8.05
C VAL A 238 20.25 -4.80 8.22
N GLN A 239 21.39 -4.77 7.53
CA GLN A 239 22.31 -3.64 7.58
C GLN A 239 21.73 -2.45 6.80
N GLY A 240 21.84 -1.23 7.35
CA GLY A 240 21.29 -0.02 6.73
C GLY A 240 19.77 0.14 6.86
N GLU A 241 19.08 -0.82 7.47
CA GLU A 241 17.65 -0.76 7.78
C GLU A 241 17.33 0.44 8.68
N LYS A 242 16.25 1.16 8.35
CA LYS A 242 15.69 2.25 9.15
C LYS A 242 14.29 1.88 9.60
N GLN A 243 13.97 2.14 10.86
CA GLN A 243 12.64 1.91 11.43
C GLN A 243 12.17 3.20 12.13
N THR A 244 10.87 3.46 12.13
CA THR A 244 10.27 4.39 13.10
C THR A 244 10.37 3.81 14.52
N VAL A 245 10.46 4.69 15.52
CA VAL A 245 10.60 4.33 16.94
C VAL A 245 9.27 4.51 17.68
N ALA A 246 9.13 3.83 18.83
CA ALA A 246 7.99 4.01 19.72
C ALA A 246 7.86 5.46 20.23
N ALA A 247 6.62 5.91 20.35
CA ALA A 247 6.21 7.14 21.02
C ALA A 247 5.70 6.83 22.45
N SER A 248 5.19 7.86 23.15
CA SER A 248 4.58 7.69 24.48
C SER A 248 3.29 6.86 24.43
N ASP A 249 2.93 6.28 25.56
CA ASP A 249 1.59 5.75 25.90
C ASP A 249 0.40 6.59 25.39
N THR A 250 0.51 7.93 25.37
CA THR A 250 -0.54 8.82 24.85
C THR A 250 -0.86 8.65 23.36
N TYR A 251 -0.06 7.85 22.64
CA TYR A 251 -0.15 7.60 21.20
C TYR A 251 -0.66 6.19 20.86
N ASP A 252 -0.89 5.33 21.87
CA ASP A 252 -1.36 3.96 21.71
C ASP A 252 -2.78 3.90 21.08
N ASP A 253 -3.15 2.75 20.52
CA ASP A 253 -4.46 2.49 19.89
C ASP A 253 -4.83 3.40 18.69
N SER A 254 -3.91 4.29 18.25
CA SER A 254 -4.25 5.48 17.45
C SER A 254 -3.76 5.49 16.00
N TYR A 255 -2.73 4.72 15.63
CA TYR A 255 -2.12 4.72 14.28
C TYR A 255 -1.74 6.09 13.62
N LEU A 256 -1.55 7.28 14.22
CA LEU A 256 -1.23 7.75 15.57
C LEU A 256 -2.08 9.02 15.89
N GLY A 257 -2.01 9.58 17.11
CA GLY A 257 -2.82 10.75 17.50
C GLY A 257 -2.09 11.91 18.18
N LYS A 258 -2.33 13.15 17.70
CA LYS A 258 -2.02 14.46 18.31
C LYS A 258 -0.57 14.73 18.80
N ARG A 259 0.10 15.60 18.03
CA ARG A 259 1.47 16.17 18.20
C ARG A 259 2.64 15.33 17.68
N ARG A 260 2.92 15.51 16.39
CA ARG A 260 4.26 15.51 15.77
C ARG A 260 5.01 14.19 15.64
N VAL A 261 4.36 13.05 15.89
CA VAL A 261 4.70 11.77 15.25
C VAL A 261 3.40 11.21 14.68
N CYS A 262 3.47 10.53 13.53
CA CYS A 262 2.39 9.73 12.96
C CYS A 262 3.02 8.55 12.24
N VAL A 263 2.56 7.32 12.49
CA VAL A 263 3.17 6.12 11.93
C VAL A 263 2.07 5.20 11.45
N CYS A 264 2.25 4.70 10.23
CA CYS A 264 1.10 4.65 9.34
C CYS A 264 0.61 3.24 9.02
N MET A 265 -0.68 3.16 8.68
CA MET A 265 -1.34 1.99 8.15
C MET A 265 -1.89 2.29 6.76
N PHE A 266 -1.52 1.46 5.79
CA PHE A 266 -1.85 1.53 4.35
C PHE A 266 -1.12 2.57 3.50
N THR A 267 -0.95 2.15 2.24
CA THR A 267 -0.14 2.63 1.11
C THR A 267 0.99 3.63 1.41
N VAL A 268 2.22 3.16 1.18
CA VAL A 268 3.36 4.04 0.92
C VAL A 268 3.36 4.44 -0.56
N CYS A 269 3.65 5.70 -0.85
CA CYS A 269 3.94 6.20 -2.20
C CYS A 269 4.81 7.48 -2.08
N LEU A 270 5.57 7.87 -3.13
CA LEU A 270 6.62 8.90 -3.03
C LEU A 270 6.46 10.06 -4.02
N SER A 271 6.64 11.29 -3.53
CA SER A 271 6.70 12.51 -4.37
C SER A 271 8.01 12.65 -5.17
N TYR A 272 8.08 13.62 -6.09
CA TYR A 272 9.20 13.87 -7.02
C TYR A 272 10.24 14.88 -6.48
N VAL A 273 10.14 15.30 -5.21
CA VAL A 273 10.93 16.41 -4.65
C VAL A 273 12.17 15.94 -3.86
N LEU A 274 13.23 15.56 -4.59
CA LEU A 274 14.64 15.42 -4.17
C LEU A 274 14.98 14.44 -3.01
N TYR A 275 14.00 13.95 -2.26
CA TYR A 275 14.13 13.05 -1.12
C TYR A 275 13.03 11.98 -1.18
N ALA A 276 13.30 10.77 -0.68
CA ALA A 276 12.30 9.71 -0.61
C ALA A 276 11.34 9.94 0.58
N GLU A 277 10.35 10.80 0.37
CA GLU A 277 9.35 11.18 1.38
C GLU A 277 8.23 10.13 1.45
N LEU A 278 8.21 9.31 2.50
CA LEU A 278 7.11 8.35 2.66
C LEU A 278 5.84 9.08 3.11
N VAL A 279 4.81 9.02 2.29
CA VAL A 279 3.41 9.29 2.61
C VAL A 279 2.74 7.98 3.07
N ALA A 280 1.88 7.99 4.09
CA ALA A 280 0.97 6.87 4.43
C ALA A 280 -0.12 7.27 5.47
N GLY A 281 -1.20 6.50 5.57
CA GLY A 281 -2.45 6.84 6.28
C GLY A 281 -2.54 6.52 7.79
N VAL A 282 -3.52 7.14 8.48
CA VAL A 282 -3.62 7.19 9.97
C VAL A 282 -5.07 6.97 10.50
N PRO A 283 -5.80 5.91 10.10
CA PRO A 283 -7.28 5.88 10.15
C PRO A 283 -7.96 5.78 11.54
N ARG A 284 -7.22 5.77 12.66
CA ARG A 284 -7.77 5.87 14.05
C ARG A 284 -7.24 7.07 14.84
N GLY A 285 -6.53 7.99 14.18
CA GLY A 285 -5.87 9.11 14.84
C GLY A 285 -6.79 9.98 15.72
N ALA A 286 -6.18 10.64 16.70
CA ALA A 286 -6.81 11.64 17.58
C ALA A 286 -8.09 11.18 18.33
N HIS A 287 -8.05 10.00 18.96
CA HIS A 287 -9.16 9.41 19.72
C HIS A 287 -10.45 9.20 18.89
N ASN A 288 -10.33 8.80 17.63
CA ASN A 288 -11.42 8.71 16.65
C ASN A 288 -12.14 10.05 16.31
N PHE A 289 -11.68 11.20 16.83
CA PHE A 289 -12.15 12.50 16.36
C PHE A 289 -11.61 12.76 14.94
N GLY A 290 -12.33 13.57 14.15
CA GLY A 290 -12.12 13.76 12.70
C GLY A 290 -10.87 14.53 12.28
N TYR A 291 -9.73 14.27 12.93
CA TYR A 291 -8.42 14.85 12.63
C TYR A 291 -7.50 13.69 12.28
N GLN A 292 -7.12 13.58 11.02
CA GLN A 292 -6.52 12.37 10.50
C GLN A 292 -5.31 12.72 9.62
N CYS A 293 -4.12 12.44 10.15
CA CYS A 293 -2.89 12.96 9.58
C CYS A 293 -2.45 12.21 8.33
N VAL A 294 -1.69 12.91 7.49
CA VAL A 294 -0.63 12.28 6.70
C VAL A 294 0.70 12.69 7.31
N LEU A 295 1.63 11.73 7.42
CA LEU A 295 3.03 12.02 7.69
C LEU A 295 3.84 11.99 6.39
N PHE A 296 4.76 12.92 6.24
CA PHE A 296 5.89 12.86 5.30
C PHE A 296 7.17 12.53 6.07
N LEU A 297 7.79 11.38 5.76
CA LEU A 297 9.00 10.87 6.42
C LEU A 297 10.29 11.20 5.64
N SER A 298 11.13 12.11 6.14
CA SER A 298 12.49 12.30 5.62
C SER A 298 13.55 11.59 6.46
N PHE A 299 13.84 10.34 6.07
CA PHE A 299 14.87 9.47 6.68
C PHE A 299 16.33 9.94 6.49
N VAL A 300 16.56 11.07 5.81
CA VAL A 300 17.89 11.70 5.71
C VAL A 300 18.04 12.76 6.80
N SER A 301 16.98 13.55 7.02
CA SER A 301 17.04 14.78 7.81
C SER A 301 16.57 14.62 9.26
N HIS A 302 15.91 13.50 9.61
CA HIS A 302 15.16 13.33 10.87
C HIS A 302 14.05 14.39 11.08
N PHE A 303 13.58 15.00 9.98
CA PHE A 303 12.42 15.89 9.98
C PHE A 303 11.16 15.13 9.60
N TYR A 304 10.07 15.50 10.26
CA TYR A 304 8.76 14.88 10.20
C TYR A 304 7.73 15.98 9.96
N PHE A 305 7.03 15.93 8.82
CA PHE A 305 5.96 16.89 8.53
C PHE A 305 4.61 16.18 8.67
N THR A 306 3.80 16.63 9.64
CA THR A 306 2.43 16.17 9.87
C THR A 306 1.45 17.19 9.31
N TYR A 307 0.62 16.79 8.35
CA TYR A 307 -0.51 17.61 7.90
C TYR A 307 -1.79 17.15 8.59
N ASP A 308 -2.35 18.03 9.45
CA ASP A 308 -3.60 17.82 10.18
C ASP A 308 -4.80 18.02 9.23
N PHE A 309 -5.22 16.98 8.53
CA PHE A 309 -6.40 17.04 7.66
C PHE A 309 -7.70 16.78 8.43
N PHE A 310 -8.72 17.60 8.13
CA PHE A 310 -10.05 17.48 8.70
C PHE A 310 -10.91 16.51 7.89
N SER A 311 -11.44 15.49 8.56
CA SER A 311 -12.37 14.51 8.01
C SER A 311 -13.53 14.25 8.99
N GLN A 312 -14.40 13.31 8.67
CA GLN A 312 -15.45 12.85 9.58
C GLN A 312 -14.92 11.76 10.53
N MET A 313 -15.38 11.78 11.78
CA MET A 313 -15.12 10.71 12.77
C MET A 313 -15.45 9.33 12.21
N ALA A 314 -14.58 8.35 12.43
CA ALA A 314 -14.72 6.96 11.96
C ALA A 314 -14.90 6.76 10.43
N SER A 315 -14.64 7.79 9.59
CA SER A 315 -14.68 7.67 8.12
C SER A 315 -13.56 6.82 7.52
N TYR A 316 -12.58 6.41 8.34
CA TYR A 316 -11.42 5.61 7.95
C TYR A 316 -10.53 6.34 6.92
N PHE A 317 -10.30 7.63 7.13
CA PHE A 317 -9.44 8.46 6.26
C PHE A 317 -7.99 7.96 6.34
N GLY A 318 -7.36 7.79 5.19
CA GLY A 318 -6.06 7.12 5.10
C GLY A 318 -6.17 5.60 5.00
N TYR A 319 -7.36 5.04 4.76
CA TYR A 319 -7.49 3.61 4.41
C TYR A 319 -6.74 3.25 3.12
N THR A 320 -6.75 4.18 2.16
CA THR A 320 -5.84 4.17 1.01
C THR A 320 -5.20 5.55 0.88
N VAL A 321 -3.96 5.57 0.42
CA VAL A 321 -3.31 6.78 -0.07
C VAL A 321 -2.72 6.47 -1.44
N ALA A 322 -2.64 7.47 -2.31
CA ALA A 322 -1.89 7.42 -3.57
C ALA A 322 -1.20 8.76 -3.78
N VAL A 323 -0.01 8.74 -4.41
CA VAL A 323 0.78 9.93 -4.71
C VAL A 323 1.15 9.88 -6.19
N THR A 324 0.80 10.92 -6.93
CA THR A 324 1.04 11.06 -8.38
C THR A 324 0.74 12.49 -8.79
N ASP A 325 1.59 13.09 -9.62
CA ASP A 325 1.27 14.32 -10.35
C ASP A 325 -0.04 14.10 -11.14
N LEU A 326 -1.08 14.91 -10.92
CA LEU A 326 -2.32 14.88 -11.71
C LEU A 326 -2.50 16.14 -12.56
N ASN A 327 -1.72 17.20 -12.30
CA ASN A 327 -1.93 18.53 -12.85
C ASN A 327 -0.89 18.91 -13.94
N GLY A 328 0.16 18.10 -14.10
CA GLY A 328 1.24 18.25 -15.08
C GLY A 328 2.34 19.24 -14.69
N ASP A 329 2.43 19.70 -13.44
CA ASP A 329 3.42 20.70 -12.99
C ASP A 329 4.75 20.12 -12.50
N GLY A 330 4.83 18.80 -12.29
CA GLY A 330 6.02 18.08 -11.83
C GLY A 330 6.13 17.86 -10.32
N LEU A 331 5.16 18.32 -9.53
CA LEU A 331 4.97 17.94 -8.13
C LEU A 331 3.97 16.79 -8.04
N ASP A 332 4.22 15.76 -7.20
CA ASP A 332 3.26 14.66 -7.09
C ASP A 332 2.12 15.00 -6.11
N ASP A 333 0.90 15.15 -6.63
CA ASP A 333 -0.32 15.35 -5.85
C ASP A 333 -0.67 14.13 -4.99
N MET A 334 -1.48 14.35 -3.95
CA MET A 334 -1.85 13.30 -2.99
C MET A 334 -3.37 13.04 -2.96
N LEU A 335 -3.76 11.77 -3.03
CA LEU A 335 -5.14 11.31 -2.87
C LEU A 335 -5.29 10.46 -1.62
N VAL A 336 -6.26 10.77 -0.76
CA VAL A 336 -6.53 10.02 0.47
C VAL A 336 -7.96 9.49 0.49
N GLY A 337 -8.13 8.18 0.63
CA GLY A 337 -9.42 7.49 0.70
C GLY A 337 -9.98 7.43 2.13
N ALA A 338 -11.29 7.63 2.25
CA ALA A 338 -12.10 7.54 3.46
C ALA A 338 -13.40 6.76 3.16
N PRO A 339 -13.33 5.43 2.98
CA PRO A 339 -14.45 4.62 2.45
C PRO A 339 -15.67 4.55 3.37
N LEU A 340 -15.51 4.78 4.67
CA LEU A 340 -16.62 4.79 5.63
C LEU A 340 -17.20 6.19 5.86
N TYR A 341 -16.90 7.16 4.99
CA TYR A 341 -17.49 8.49 5.04
C TYR A 341 -19.02 8.43 4.90
N MET A 342 -19.72 8.97 5.91
CA MET A 342 -21.16 9.13 5.93
C MET A 342 -21.56 10.51 5.42
N ASP A 343 -22.20 10.58 4.26
CA ASP A 343 -22.79 11.84 3.80
C ASP A 343 -24.05 12.18 4.60
N ARG A 344 -24.35 13.48 4.73
CA ARG A 344 -25.42 14.05 5.57
C ARG A 344 -26.30 15.06 4.81
N GLU A 345 -26.39 14.92 3.49
CA GLU A 345 -27.26 15.68 2.58
C GLU A 345 -28.68 15.92 3.14
N PHE A 346 -29.25 14.95 3.88
CA PHE A 346 -30.47 15.11 4.66
C PHE A 346 -30.23 14.70 6.12
N GLU A 347 -30.48 15.63 7.07
CA GLU A 347 -30.20 15.45 8.50
C GLU A 347 -30.81 14.19 9.15
N SER A 348 -31.91 13.67 8.59
CA SER A 348 -32.66 12.55 9.14
C SER A 348 -32.08 11.17 8.84
N LYS A 349 -31.21 11.01 7.82
CA LYS A 349 -30.61 9.71 7.44
C LYS A 349 -29.20 9.89 6.85
N PRO A 350 -28.13 9.70 7.64
CA PRO A 350 -26.78 9.66 7.10
C PRO A 350 -26.56 8.43 6.20
N ARG A 351 -25.77 8.58 5.14
CA ARG A 351 -25.54 7.54 4.11
C ARG A 351 -24.06 7.16 4.03
N GLU A 352 -23.69 5.91 4.32
CA GLU A 352 -22.33 5.40 4.02
C GLU A 352 -22.15 5.44 2.51
N VAL A 353 -21.20 6.22 2.01
CA VAL A 353 -20.92 6.35 0.57
C VAL A 353 -19.44 6.29 0.25
N GLY A 354 -18.58 6.71 1.17
CA GLY A 354 -17.15 6.86 0.96
C GLY A 354 -16.79 8.19 0.28
N ARG A 355 -15.55 8.63 0.50
CA ARG A 355 -15.00 9.89 -0.04
C ARG A 355 -13.51 9.75 -0.31
N VAL A 356 -13.04 10.37 -1.39
CA VAL A 356 -11.63 10.61 -1.67
C VAL A 356 -11.34 12.10 -1.56
N TYR A 357 -10.22 12.44 -0.93
CA TYR A 357 -9.73 13.80 -0.75
C TYR A 357 -8.47 13.96 -1.62
N LEU A 358 -8.50 14.90 -2.56
CA LEU A 358 -7.36 15.28 -3.38
C LEU A 358 -6.72 16.55 -2.83
N TYR A 359 -5.43 16.49 -2.57
CA TYR A 359 -4.57 17.59 -2.16
C TYR A 359 -3.56 17.83 -3.28
N LEU A 360 -3.74 18.93 -4.04
CA LEU A 360 -2.74 19.33 -5.02
C LEU A 360 -1.52 19.91 -4.31
N GLN A 361 -0.31 19.57 -4.75
CA GLN A 361 0.92 20.13 -4.19
C GLN A 361 1.22 21.48 -4.85
N GLU A 362 1.39 22.56 -4.06
CA GLU A 362 1.60 23.93 -4.57
C GLU A 362 3.07 24.39 -4.49
N ASP A 363 3.86 23.80 -3.57
CA ASP A 363 5.30 24.03 -3.37
C ASP A 363 5.88 22.83 -2.59
N VAL A 364 7.16 22.83 -2.25
CA VAL A 364 7.80 21.79 -1.42
C VAL A 364 7.04 21.59 -0.11
N LEU A 365 6.41 20.42 0.04
CA LEU A 365 5.51 20.03 1.14
C LEU A 365 4.25 20.89 1.33
N LEU A 366 4.01 21.93 0.52
CA LEU A 366 2.82 22.78 0.64
C LEU A 366 1.66 22.18 -0.16
N PHE A 367 0.50 22.00 0.48
CA PHE A 367 -0.69 21.44 -0.14
C PHE A 367 -1.87 22.42 -0.12
N SER A 368 -2.57 22.47 -1.25
CA SER A 368 -3.83 23.17 -1.45
C SER A 368 -4.98 22.63 -0.56
N PRO A 369 -6.07 23.41 -0.36
CA PRO A 369 -7.29 22.91 0.28
C PRO A 369 -7.93 21.73 -0.47
N SER A 370 -8.40 20.71 0.26
CA SER A 370 -8.85 19.44 -0.33
C SER A 370 -10.00 19.60 -1.33
N ILE A 371 -9.82 19.08 -2.54
CA ILE A 371 -10.90 18.81 -3.50
C ILE A 371 -11.52 17.45 -3.11
N THR A 372 -12.82 17.43 -2.79
CA THR A 372 -13.50 16.21 -2.31
C THR A 372 -14.34 15.52 -3.38
N LEU A 373 -14.07 14.24 -3.63
CA LEU A 373 -14.86 13.36 -4.49
C LEU A 373 -15.70 12.43 -3.60
N THR A 374 -17.02 12.40 -3.73
CA THR A 374 -17.90 11.61 -2.84
C THR A 374 -18.60 10.50 -3.62
N GLY A 375 -18.72 9.31 -3.04
CA GLY A 375 -19.40 8.18 -3.67
C GLY A 375 -20.91 8.42 -3.87
N MET A 376 -21.47 7.87 -4.94
CA MET A 376 -22.91 7.96 -5.24
C MET A 376 -23.73 6.81 -4.61
N HIS A 377 -23.11 5.65 -4.40
CA HIS A 377 -23.78 4.41 -4.00
C HIS A 377 -23.74 4.18 -2.48
N LEU A 378 -24.89 3.85 -1.90
CA LEU A 378 -25.01 3.51 -0.48
C LEU A 378 -24.27 2.19 -0.19
N PHE A 379 -23.42 2.20 0.84
CA PHE A 379 -22.46 1.12 1.18
C PHE A 379 -21.47 0.79 0.05
N GLY A 380 -21.31 1.68 -0.94
CA GLY A 380 -20.37 1.51 -2.06
C GLY A 380 -18.89 1.62 -1.67
N ARG A 381 -18.59 2.26 -0.53
CA ARG A 381 -17.25 2.41 0.06
C ARG A 381 -16.23 3.10 -0.85
N TYR A 382 -16.67 4.13 -1.56
CA TYR A 382 -15.85 4.88 -2.50
C TYR A 382 -14.54 5.40 -1.87
N GLY A 383 -13.40 5.06 -2.49
CA GLY A 383 -12.08 5.28 -1.90
C GLY A 383 -11.56 4.08 -1.11
N SER A 384 -12.10 2.88 -1.38
CA SER A 384 -11.57 1.61 -0.92
C SER A 384 -10.37 1.16 -1.76
N ALA A 385 -10.26 1.62 -3.01
CA ALA A 385 -9.04 1.53 -3.81
C ALA A 385 -8.79 2.85 -4.56
N ILE A 386 -7.51 3.23 -4.69
CA ILE A 386 -7.06 4.33 -5.54
C ILE A 386 -5.83 3.84 -6.31
N ALA A 387 -5.84 3.96 -7.63
CA ALA A 387 -4.73 3.56 -8.50
C ALA A 387 -4.43 4.70 -9.50
N PRO A 388 -3.22 5.28 -9.47
CA PRO A 388 -2.70 6.07 -10.59
C PRO A 388 -2.66 5.23 -11.86
N LEU A 389 -3.10 5.78 -12.99
CA LEU A 389 -3.12 5.09 -14.29
C LEU A 389 -2.02 5.58 -15.23
N GLY A 390 -1.33 6.68 -14.88
CA GLY A 390 -0.54 7.47 -15.83
C GLY A 390 -1.45 8.18 -16.85
N ASP A 391 -0.87 8.77 -17.89
CA ASP A 391 -1.63 9.43 -18.96
C ASP A 391 -2.34 8.38 -19.82
N ILE A 392 -3.56 8.03 -19.41
CA ILE A 392 -4.35 6.95 -20.00
C ILE A 392 -4.93 7.33 -21.35
N ASN A 393 -5.28 8.60 -21.56
CA ASN A 393 -5.94 9.11 -22.77
C ASN A 393 -5.00 9.89 -23.72
N GLN A 394 -3.72 10.02 -23.35
CA GLN A 394 -2.64 10.68 -24.11
C GLN A 394 -2.92 12.17 -24.37
N ASP A 395 -3.44 12.88 -23.35
CA ASP A 395 -3.73 14.33 -23.41
C ASP A 395 -2.71 15.22 -22.68
N GLY A 396 -1.76 14.62 -21.95
CA GLY A 396 -0.75 15.30 -21.15
C GLY A 396 -0.98 15.28 -19.63
N TYR A 397 -2.12 14.79 -19.14
CA TYR A 397 -2.45 14.72 -17.71
C TYR A 397 -2.54 13.27 -17.22
N LEU A 398 -2.21 13.00 -15.94
CA LEU A 398 -2.27 11.62 -15.44
C LEU A 398 -3.69 11.27 -14.95
N GLY A 399 -4.24 10.18 -15.49
CA GLY A 399 -5.51 9.61 -15.12
C GLY A 399 -5.45 8.79 -13.82
N LYS A 400 -6.63 8.55 -13.23
CA LYS A 400 -6.78 7.80 -11.97
C LYS A 400 -8.02 6.90 -12.01
N CYS A 401 -7.91 5.73 -11.39
CA CYS A 401 -9.06 4.90 -11.04
C CYS A 401 -9.29 4.99 -9.52
N SER A 402 -10.55 5.05 -9.10
CA SER A 402 -10.91 4.83 -7.70
C SER A 402 -12.22 4.07 -7.61
N CYS A 403 -12.24 3.09 -6.72
CA CYS A 403 -13.36 2.22 -6.41
C CYS A 403 -13.80 2.43 -4.95
#